data_AF-A0A7H8ITA0-F1
#
_entry.id   AF-A0A7H8ITA0-F1
#
_cell.length_a   1.000
_cell.length_b   1.000
_cell.length_c   1.000
_cell.angle_alpha   90.00
_cell.angle_beta   90.00
_cell.angle_gamma   90.00
#
_symmetry.space_group_name_H-M   'P 1'
#
loop_
_entity.id
_entity.type
_entity.pdbx_description
1 polymer ?
#
loop_
_entity_poly.entity_id
_entity_poly.type
_entity_poly.pdbx_seq_one_letter_code
_entity_poly.pdbx_strand_id
1 'polypeptide(L)' 'MPGVVPVRDSKYPDGMVLVFAAASWATFIGELKTGHHP' A
#
# COMPACT_ATOMS: atom_id res chain seq x y z
N MET A 1 -3.33 -13.76 -5.99
CA MET A 1 -1.85 -13.66 -6.13
C MET A 1 -1.27 -13.41 -4.75
N PRO A 2 -0.48 -14.33 -4.18
CA PRO A 2 0.27 -14.05 -2.97
C PRO A 2 1.40 -13.03 -3.25
N GLY A 3 1.76 -12.21 -2.26
CA GLY A 3 2.90 -11.28 -2.35
C GLY A 3 2.57 -9.84 -2.78
N VAL A 4 1.28 -9.49 -2.89
CA VAL A 4 0.84 -8.12 -3.21
C VAL A 4 -0.22 -7.61 -2.24
N VAL A 5 -0.30 -6.28 -2.10
CA VAL A 5 -1.32 -5.56 -1.33
C VAL A 5 -2.18 -4.75 -2.30
N PRO A 6 -3.45 -5.14 -2.52
CA PRO A 6 -4.40 -4.33 -3.27
C PRO A 6 -4.90 -3.15 -2.43
N VAL A 7 -4.87 -1.94 -3.00
CA VAL A 7 -5.37 -0.71 -2.38
C VAL A 7 -6.48 -0.14 -3.27
N ARG A 8 -7.66 0.06 -2.68
CA ARG A 8 -8.80 0.71 -3.34
C ARG A 8 -8.82 2.20 -3.01
N ASP A 9 -9.11 3.01 -4.01
CA ASP A 9 -9.49 4.40 -3.79
C ASP A 9 -10.90 4.45 -3.19
N SER A 10 -11.06 5.08 -2.02
CA SER A 10 -12.36 5.12 -1.35
C SER A 10 -13.37 6.05 -2.03
N LYS A 11 -12.91 6.97 -2.88
CA LYS A 11 -13.75 7.95 -3.60
C LYS A 11 -14.20 7.41 -4.95
N TYR A 12 -13.56 6.37 -5.46
CA TYR A 12 -13.94 5.66 -6.68
C TYR A 12 -13.93 4.14 -6.45
N PRO A 13 -14.91 3.61 -5.68
CA PRO A 13 -14.89 2.23 -5.18
C PRO A 13 -14.97 1.16 -6.27
N ASP A 14 -15.60 1.49 -7.40
CA ASP A 14 -15.73 0.63 -8.59
C ASP A 14 -14.56 0.78 -9.58
N GLY A 15 -13.58 1.63 -9.25
CA GLY A 15 -12.39 1.88 -10.05
C GLY A 15 -11.36 0.77 -10.03
N MET A 16 -10.29 1.00 -10.79
CA MET A 16 -9.13 0.11 -10.82
C MET A 16 -8.44 0.05 -9.45
N VAL A 17 -8.00 -1.15 -9.07
CA VAL A 17 -7.26 -1.40 -7.83
C VAL A 17 -5.77 -1.15 -8.07
N LEU A 18 -5.14 -0.35 -7.20
CA LEU A 18 -3.69 -0.22 -7.19
C LEU A 18 -3.07 -1.45 -6.51
N VAL A 19 -2.01 -2.00 -7.09
CA VAL A 19 -1.37 -3.22 -6.58
C VAL A 19 0.07 -2.91 -6.22
N PHE A 20 0.42 -3.09 -4.94
CA PHE A 20 1.77 -2.90 -4.44
C PHE A 20 2.42 -4.24 -4.10
N ALA A 21 3.74 -4.34 -4.24
CA ALA A 21 4.47 -5.47 -3.67
C ALA A 21 4.34 -5.46 -2.14
N ALA A 22 4.07 -6.60 -1.53
CA ALA A 22 3.86 -6.70 -0.08
C ALA A 22 5.09 -6.24 0.72
N ALA A 23 6.30 -6.51 0.22
CA ALA A 23 7.54 -6.07 0.85
C ALA A 23 7.64 -4.53 0.90
N SER A 24 7.34 -3.85 -0.21
CA SER A 24 7.38 -2.39 -0.29
C SER A 24 6.33 -1.74 0.62
N TRP A 25 5.12 -2.32 0.70
CA TRP A 25 4.08 -1.84 1.62
C TRP A 25 4.52 -1.96 3.08
N ALA A 26 5.14 -3.09 3.45
CA ALA A 26 5.65 -3.29 4.81
C ALA A 26 6.74 -2.28 5.18
N THR A 27 7.69 -2.01 4.27
CA THR A 27 8.71 -0.96 4.46
C THR A 27 8.06 0.40 4.65
N PHE A 28 7.15 0.80 3.77
CA PHE A 28 6.44 2.08 3.86
C PHE A 28 5.73 2.28 5.21
N ILE A 29 4.99 1.28 5.67
CA ILE A 29 4.31 1.32 6.97
C ILE A 29 5.32 1.37 8.13
N GLY A 30 6.47 0.71 7.99
CA GLY A 30 7.57 0.78 8.97
C GLY A 30 8.10 2.20 9.12
N GLU A 31 8.44 2.85 8.00
CA GLU A 31 8.92 4.23 7.96
C GLU A 31 7.88 5.22 8.52
N LEU A 32 6.59 5.04 8.21
CA LEU A 32 5.51 5.84 8.80
C LEU A 32 5.45 5.72 10.33
N LYS A 33 5.67 4.52 10.87
CA LYS A 33 5.60 4.27 12.33
C LYS A 33 6.80 4.82 13.07
N THR A 34 7.96 4.86 12.44
CA THR A 34 9.20 5.40 13.03
C THR A 34 9.27 6.92 12.93
N GLY A 35 8.33 7.55 12.23
CA GLY A 35 8.37 8.99 11.92
C GLY A 35 9.50 9.35 10.96
N HIS A 36 10.11 8.36 10.32
CA HIS A 36 11.16 8.54 9.34
C HIS A 36 10.49 8.62 7.97
N HIS A 37 9.88 9.76 7.69
CA HIS A 37 9.43 10.09 6.34
C HIS A 37 10.44 11.09 5.77
N PRO A 38 10.94 10.91 4.53
CA PRO A 38 11.75 11.94 3.88
C PRO A 38 11.02 13.29 3.80
#